data_AF-A0A9N9PX22-F1
#
_entry.id   AF-A0A9N9PX22-F1
#
_cell.length_a   1.000
_cell.length_b   1.000
_cell.length_c   1.000
_cell.angle_alpha   90.00
_cell.angle_beta   90.00
_cell.angle_gamma   90.00
#
_symmetry.space_group_name_H-M   'P 1'
#
loop_
_entity.id
_entity.type
_entity.pdbx_description
1 polymer ?
#
loop_
_entity_poly.entity_id
_entity_poly.type
_entity_poly.pdbx_seq_one_letter_code
_entity_poly.pdbx_strand_id
1 'polypeptide(L)'
;MATVRVCVCGDDGAGKSSLITSLVKDVFVTNKIQSVLPQITIPPTIGTPENVTTTIVDTSALPQERNILRKELRKSNVILLVYSDHYSYERVALFWMPYFRSLGVNVPVVLCSNKSDLTSTGSMAQVVEDEMMPVMAEFKEIDSCIRTSAREHHNVNEVFFLCQKAVTHPIAPLFDSKEGHLKPAAVAALKRIFYLSDKDQDGHLNDQEMHDFQAKCFEKSLSDDDLDNIKSSISKAFPRSDLDRGIDQQGFIHLNKLFAEKGRHETIWIILRKYHYTDSLSLTDSFLHPKFEIPEYSSAELSPAGYKLFVDRFLLFDQDNDGGLTDADLQALFAPTPGLPQVWLETSFPASTVRNERGHVTLQGWLAQWSMTTFVSPTTTLAYLAYLGFEPPSPRESTTSALKTTKSRKRRRRPGRVERNVVLCYVLGAPASGKSSLLDAFLNRPFDSLYHPTIKPRTAVNSVELQGGKQCYLILEELGELEPAILENRAKLDACDLICYTYDSSDPDSFSHIVSLRKKYPHLDELPAIYTALKADQDKTTQRSEMQPDQYTMGLNMNAPLHVSVTWHSISELFVTLAEAATNPLLAFPKSEEEAPDRTGVYIALGATACAALAAAMIYKRVTNAS
;
A
#
# COMPACT_ATOMS: atom_id res chain seq x y z
N MET A 1 6.78 -16.80 -13.17
CA MET A 1 6.22 -17.16 -14.49
C MET A 1 5.04 -18.06 -14.25
N ALA A 2 3.85 -17.66 -14.70
CA ALA A 2 2.68 -18.53 -14.63
C ALA A 2 2.92 -19.76 -15.51
N THR A 3 2.49 -20.93 -15.04
CA THR A 3 2.52 -22.18 -15.81
C THR A 3 1.09 -22.67 -15.92
N VAL A 4 0.61 -22.93 -17.12
CA VAL A 4 -0.74 -23.44 -17.37
C VAL A 4 -0.65 -24.92 -17.72
N ARG A 5 -1.26 -25.78 -16.90
CA ARG A 5 -1.39 -27.22 -17.18
C ARG A 5 -2.76 -27.52 -17.78
N VAL A 6 -2.78 -27.85 -19.06
CA VAL A 6 -3.95 -28.30 -19.82
C VAL A 6 -4.05 -29.83 -19.75
N CYS A 7 -5.14 -30.34 -19.19
CA CYS A 7 -5.46 -31.78 -19.24
C CYS A 7 -6.43 -32.04 -20.39
N VAL A 8 -5.97 -32.73 -21.43
CA VAL A 8 -6.80 -33.11 -22.57
C VAL A 8 -7.48 -34.44 -22.28
N CYS A 9 -8.81 -34.45 -22.20
CA CYS A 9 -9.60 -35.63 -21.87
C CYS A 9 -10.84 -35.72 -22.76
N GLY A 10 -11.55 -36.84 -22.69
CA GLY A 10 -12.65 -37.17 -23.59
C GLY A 10 -12.64 -38.64 -23.97
N ASP A 11 -13.71 -39.08 -24.61
CA ASP A 11 -13.93 -40.49 -24.93
C ASP A 11 -12.86 -41.05 -25.87
N ASP A 12 -12.75 -42.39 -25.88
CA ASP A 12 -11.84 -43.06 -26.80
C ASP A 12 -12.25 -42.78 -28.25
N GLY A 13 -11.26 -42.60 -29.12
CA GLY A 13 -11.52 -42.20 -30.50
C GLY A 13 -11.91 -40.73 -30.73
N ALA A 14 -12.08 -39.88 -29.71
CA ALA A 14 -12.43 -38.46 -29.89
C ALA A 14 -11.35 -37.59 -30.60
N GLY A 15 -10.16 -38.15 -30.81
CA GLY A 15 -9.07 -37.49 -31.55
C GLY A 15 -8.15 -36.59 -30.69
N LYS A 16 -8.07 -36.85 -29.38
CA LYS A 16 -7.22 -36.12 -28.41
C LYS A 16 -5.75 -36.06 -28.83
N SER A 17 -5.10 -37.22 -29.00
CA SER A 17 -3.69 -37.32 -29.38
C SER A 17 -3.41 -36.73 -30.77
N SER A 18 -4.35 -36.86 -31.70
CA SER A 18 -4.26 -36.23 -33.03
C SER A 18 -4.29 -34.72 -32.95
N LEU A 19 -5.18 -34.15 -32.12
CA LEU A 19 -5.29 -32.70 -31.91
C LEU A 19 -4.00 -32.12 -31.34
N ILE A 20 -3.42 -32.78 -30.34
CA ILE A 20 -2.13 -32.39 -29.74
C ILE A 20 -0.98 -32.53 -30.74
N THR A 21 -0.97 -33.62 -31.53
CA THR A 21 0.08 -33.83 -32.54
C THR A 21 0.03 -32.77 -33.64
N SER A 22 -1.17 -32.40 -34.10
CA SER A 22 -1.35 -31.33 -35.08
C SER A 22 -0.82 -30.01 -34.53
N LEU A 23 -1.13 -29.64 -33.27
CA LEU A 23 -0.57 -28.44 -32.64
C LEU A 23 0.97 -28.41 -32.66
N VAL A 24 1.63 -29.54 -32.35
CA VAL A 24 3.09 -29.58 -32.23
C VAL A 24 3.80 -29.64 -33.58
N LYS A 25 3.20 -30.32 -34.57
CA LYS A 25 3.83 -30.55 -35.88
C LYS A 25 3.35 -29.63 -37.00
N ASP A 26 2.33 -28.82 -36.73
CA ASP A 26 1.64 -27.94 -37.68
C ASP A 26 1.09 -28.69 -38.92
N VAL A 27 0.96 -30.02 -38.82
CA VAL A 27 0.55 -30.93 -39.91
C VAL A 27 -0.16 -32.15 -39.32
N PHE A 28 -1.22 -32.61 -39.98
CA PHE A 28 -1.89 -33.85 -39.61
C PHE A 28 -1.04 -35.09 -39.94
N VAL A 29 -0.75 -35.90 -38.92
CA VAL A 29 0.01 -37.14 -39.09
C VAL A 29 -0.92 -38.28 -39.49
N THR A 30 -0.74 -38.79 -40.70
CA THR A 30 -1.51 -39.92 -41.26
C THR A 30 -1.04 -41.29 -40.76
N ASN A 31 0.19 -41.38 -40.25
CA ASN A 31 0.74 -42.60 -39.67
C ASN A 31 0.17 -42.88 -38.27
N LYS A 32 0.19 -44.14 -37.84
CA LYS A 32 -0.32 -44.57 -36.52
C LYS A 32 0.39 -43.80 -35.39
N ILE A 33 -0.38 -43.01 -34.63
CA ILE A 33 0.07 -42.24 -33.47
C ILE A 33 -0.09 -43.11 -32.21
N GLN A 34 0.70 -42.83 -31.16
CA GLN A 34 0.49 -43.42 -29.85
C GLN A 34 -0.90 -43.05 -29.31
N SER A 35 -1.50 -43.96 -28.52
CA SER A 35 -2.84 -43.76 -27.94
C SER A 35 -2.89 -42.69 -26.85
N VAL A 36 -1.75 -42.43 -26.20
CA VAL A 36 -1.54 -41.35 -25.24
C VAL A 36 -0.13 -40.82 -25.48
N LEU A 37 -0.01 -39.51 -25.68
CA LEU A 37 1.28 -38.85 -25.88
C LEU A 37 2.00 -38.57 -24.54
N PRO A 38 3.35 -38.53 -24.52
CA PRO A 38 4.07 -38.02 -23.37
C PRO A 38 3.71 -36.54 -23.12
N GLN A 39 3.92 -36.08 -21.89
CA GLN A 39 3.70 -34.68 -21.52
C GLN A 39 4.52 -33.75 -22.42
N ILE A 40 3.84 -32.76 -23.00
CA ILE A 40 4.46 -31.74 -23.86
C ILE A 40 4.50 -30.42 -23.10
N THR A 41 5.64 -29.74 -23.17
CA THR A 41 5.79 -28.38 -22.63
C THR A 41 6.10 -27.43 -23.77
N ILE A 42 5.19 -26.48 -24.00
CA ILE A 42 5.35 -25.42 -24.98
C ILE A 42 5.97 -24.22 -24.24
N PRO A 43 7.18 -23.79 -24.61
CA PRO A 43 7.82 -22.63 -24.00
C PRO A 43 7.08 -21.34 -24.39
N PRO A 44 7.20 -20.28 -23.59
CA PRO A 44 6.64 -18.99 -23.91
C PRO A 44 7.28 -18.47 -25.20
N THR A 45 6.51 -18.41 -26.28
CA THR A 45 6.93 -17.89 -27.58
C THR A 45 5.96 -16.79 -28.03
N ILE A 46 6.31 -16.06 -29.09
CA ILE A 46 5.61 -14.89 -29.65
C ILE A 46 4.14 -15.17 -30.07
N GLY A 47 3.65 -16.42 -29.94
CA GLY A 47 2.25 -16.82 -30.21
C GLY A 47 1.42 -17.25 -28.99
N THR A 48 1.97 -17.28 -27.77
CA THR A 48 1.20 -17.58 -26.55
C THR A 48 0.76 -16.29 -25.85
N PRO A 49 -0.52 -16.13 -25.43
CA PRO A 49 -0.94 -15.01 -24.60
C PRO A 49 -0.08 -14.93 -23.33
N GLU A 50 0.43 -13.72 -23.04
CA GLU A 50 1.14 -13.35 -21.81
C GLU A 50 2.44 -14.10 -21.46
N ASN A 51 3.17 -14.68 -22.44
CA ASN A 51 4.44 -15.38 -22.19
C ASN A 51 4.34 -16.50 -21.13
N VAL A 52 3.27 -17.30 -21.21
CA VAL A 52 2.99 -18.38 -20.26
C VAL A 52 3.55 -19.72 -20.76
N THR A 53 4.23 -20.45 -19.88
CA THR A 53 4.64 -21.83 -20.19
C THR A 53 3.41 -22.75 -20.13
N THR A 54 3.10 -23.41 -21.25
CA THR A 54 1.93 -24.29 -21.34
C THR A 54 2.35 -25.75 -21.33
N THR A 55 1.83 -26.52 -20.38
CA THR A 55 2.03 -27.96 -20.27
C THR A 55 0.77 -28.68 -20.70
N ILE A 56 0.86 -29.52 -21.73
CA ILE A 56 -0.25 -30.29 -22.27
C ILE A 56 -0.08 -31.75 -21.86
N VAL A 57 -1.13 -32.31 -21.27
CA VAL A 57 -1.18 -33.70 -20.82
C VAL A 57 -2.29 -34.40 -21.58
N ASP A 58 -1.90 -35.38 -22.40
CA ASP A 58 -2.83 -36.30 -23.05
C ASP A 58 -3.27 -37.37 -22.03
N THR A 59 -4.53 -37.78 -22.07
CA THR A 59 -5.07 -38.76 -21.11
C THR A 59 -5.95 -39.79 -21.81
N SER A 60 -5.98 -41.01 -21.27
CA SER A 60 -6.89 -42.06 -21.73
C SER A 60 -8.15 -42.16 -20.87
N ALA A 61 -9.27 -42.49 -21.54
CA ALA A 61 -10.54 -42.81 -20.88
C ALA A 61 -10.67 -44.30 -20.51
N LEU A 62 -9.66 -45.13 -20.82
CA LEU A 62 -9.70 -46.57 -20.55
C LEU A 62 -9.76 -46.87 -19.04
N PRO A 63 -10.52 -47.90 -18.59
CA PRO A 63 -10.67 -48.22 -17.17
C PRO A 63 -9.35 -48.40 -16.42
N GLN A 64 -8.35 -49.00 -17.08
CA GLN A 64 -7.02 -49.25 -16.54
C GLN A 64 -6.21 -47.97 -16.27
N GLU A 65 -6.45 -46.87 -17.00
CA GLU A 65 -5.76 -45.60 -16.84
C GLU A 65 -6.52 -44.60 -15.96
N ARG A 66 -7.69 -44.99 -15.43
CA ARG A 66 -8.58 -44.10 -14.67
C ARG A 66 -7.91 -43.46 -13.45
N ASN A 67 -7.00 -44.15 -12.79
CA ASN A 67 -6.23 -43.59 -11.67
C ASN A 67 -5.24 -42.50 -12.11
N ILE A 68 -4.66 -42.61 -13.31
CA ILE A 68 -3.76 -41.60 -13.88
C ILE A 68 -4.59 -40.38 -14.27
N LEU A 69 -5.69 -40.59 -15.00
CA LEU A 69 -6.64 -39.53 -15.36
C LEU A 69 -7.09 -38.71 -14.13
N ARG A 70 -7.46 -39.37 -13.02
CA ARG A 70 -7.84 -38.68 -11.77
C ARG A 70 -6.72 -37.81 -11.21
N LYS A 71 -5.48 -38.27 -11.28
CA LYS A 71 -4.31 -37.51 -10.79
C LYS A 71 -4.05 -36.29 -11.67
N GLU A 72 -4.19 -36.44 -12.99
CA GLU A 72 -3.94 -35.36 -13.94
C GLU A 72 -5.03 -34.29 -13.90
N LEU A 73 -6.30 -34.68 -13.82
CA LEU A 73 -7.42 -33.74 -13.64
C LEU A 73 -7.32 -32.91 -12.35
N ARG A 74 -6.76 -33.47 -11.26
CA ARG A 74 -6.56 -32.72 -10.01
C ARG A 74 -5.38 -31.74 -10.06
N LYS A 75 -4.44 -31.94 -10.98
CA LYS A 75 -3.26 -31.09 -11.14
C LYS A 75 -3.45 -30.02 -12.22
N SER A 76 -4.45 -30.16 -13.08
CA SER A 76 -4.68 -29.24 -14.19
C SER A 76 -5.19 -27.89 -13.71
N ASN A 77 -4.83 -26.84 -14.45
CA ASN A 77 -5.41 -25.51 -14.29
C ASN A 77 -6.63 -25.31 -15.21
N VAL A 78 -6.73 -26.10 -16.28
CA VAL A 78 -7.83 -26.10 -17.25
C VAL A 78 -7.97 -27.48 -17.87
N ILE A 79 -9.21 -27.87 -18.16
CA ILE A 79 -9.54 -29.13 -18.84
C ILE A 79 -9.94 -28.82 -20.28
N LEU A 80 -9.31 -29.49 -21.24
CA LEU A 80 -9.78 -29.52 -22.62
C LEU A 80 -10.59 -30.80 -22.80
N LEU A 81 -11.93 -30.68 -22.84
CA LEU A 81 -12.83 -31.82 -23.00
C LEU A 81 -13.18 -31.98 -24.49
N VAL A 82 -12.74 -33.09 -25.08
CA VAL A 82 -12.88 -33.36 -26.51
C VAL A 82 -13.99 -34.39 -26.77
N TYR A 83 -14.93 -34.04 -27.64
CA TYR A 83 -15.92 -34.96 -28.21
C TYR A 83 -15.83 -34.93 -29.74
N SER A 84 -16.37 -35.93 -30.43
CA SER A 84 -16.31 -35.98 -31.91
C SER A 84 -17.54 -36.51 -32.63
N ASP A 85 -18.52 -37.02 -31.88
CA ASP A 85 -19.76 -37.56 -32.40
C ASP A 85 -20.89 -37.39 -31.38
N HIS A 86 -22.12 -37.72 -31.78
CA HIS A 86 -23.30 -37.55 -30.92
C HIS A 86 -23.20 -38.34 -29.61
N TYR A 87 -22.63 -39.55 -29.65
CA TYR A 87 -22.44 -40.38 -28.45
C TYR A 87 -21.48 -39.73 -27.44
N SER A 88 -20.31 -39.27 -27.91
CA SER A 88 -19.34 -38.59 -27.05
C SER A 88 -19.84 -37.22 -26.56
N TYR A 89 -20.70 -36.56 -27.32
CA TYR A 89 -21.42 -35.35 -26.91
C TYR A 89 -22.37 -35.61 -25.74
N GLU A 90 -23.28 -36.59 -25.82
CA GLU A 90 -24.21 -36.91 -24.72
C GLU A 90 -23.46 -37.23 -23.42
N ARG A 91 -22.30 -37.86 -23.54
CA ARG A 91 -21.44 -38.19 -22.40
C ARG A 91 -20.78 -37.00 -21.73
N VAL A 92 -20.76 -35.82 -22.35
CA VAL A 92 -20.30 -34.58 -21.70
C VAL A 92 -21.15 -34.31 -20.46
N ALA A 93 -22.47 -34.21 -20.63
CA ALA A 93 -23.41 -33.93 -19.56
C ALA A 93 -23.64 -35.14 -18.65
N LEU A 94 -23.72 -36.36 -19.20
CA LEU A 94 -24.08 -37.56 -18.44
C LEU A 94 -22.92 -38.16 -17.64
N PHE A 95 -21.67 -37.95 -18.07
CA PHE A 95 -20.51 -38.60 -17.47
C PHE A 95 -19.40 -37.62 -17.10
N TRP A 96 -18.87 -36.86 -18.05
CA TRP A 96 -17.63 -36.09 -17.84
C TRP A 96 -17.80 -34.96 -16.81
N MET A 97 -18.83 -34.12 -16.96
CA MET A 97 -19.07 -33.02 -16.03
C MET A 97 -19.42 -33.50 -14.62
N PRO A 98 -20.35 -34.46 -14.41
CA PRO A 98 -20.57 -35.06 -13.10
C PRO A 98 -19.32 -35.71 -12.51
N TYR A 99 -18.48 -36.33 -13.35
CA TYR A 99 -17.25 -36.96 -12.91
C TYR A 99 -16.24 -35.93 -12.40
N PHE A 100 -16.04 -34.80 -13.08
CA PHE A 100 -15.16 -33.72 -12.59
C PHE A 100 -15.62 -33.20 -11.23
N ARG A 101 -16.94 -32.94 -11.08
CA ARG A 101 -17.54 -32.53 -9.79
C ARG A 101 -17.30 -33.56 -8.69
N SER A 102 -17.47 -34.86 -8.99
CA SER A 102 -17.22 -35.95 -8.01
C SER A 102 -15.77 -36.03 -7.53
N LEU A 103 -14.82 -35.49 -8.30
CA LEU A 103 -13.41 -35.45 -7.95
C LEU A 103 -13.01 -34.20 -7.15
N GLY A 104 -13.94 -33.24 -6.98
CA GLY A 104 -13.68 -31.93 -6.39
C GLY A 104 -12.86 -31.01 -7.30
N VAL A 105 -12.86 -31.28 -8.62
CA VAL A 105 -12.11 -30.49 -9.60
C VAL A 105 -12.98 -29.31 -10.03
N ASN A 106 -12.55 -28.10 -9.65
CA ASN A 106 -13.24 -26.84 -9.93
C ASN A 106 -12.34 -25.91 -10.74
N VAL A 107 -12.02 -26.33 -11.96
CA VAL A 107 -11.17 -25.59 -12.92
C VAL A 107 -11.97 -25.36 -14.20
N PRO A 108 -11.68 -24.32 -14.99
CA PRO A 108 -12.38 -24.07 -16.24
C PRO A 108 -12.25 -25.25 -17.21
N VAL A 109 -13.33 -25.49 -17.97
CA VAL A 109 -13.42 -26.51 -19.01
C VAL A 109 -13.63 -25.80 -20.35
N VAL A 110 -12.74 -26.08 -21.31
CA VAL A 110 -12.94 -25.72 -22.72
C VAL A 110 -13.49 -26.93 -23.43
N LEU A 111 -14.70 -26.81 -23.97
CA LEU A 111 -15.38 -27.88 -24.67
C LEU A 111 -15.06 -27.84 -26.16
N CYS A 112 -14.53 -28.94 -26.69
CA CYS A 112 -14.00 -29.04 -28.03
C CYS A 112 -14.73 -30.10 -28.85
N SER A 113 -15.42 -29.66 -29.89
CA SER A 113 -16.05 -30.51 -30.92
C SER A 113 -15.03 -30.78 -32.03
N ASN A 114 -14.35 -31.92 -31.95
CA ASN A 114 -13.29 -32.29 -32.88
C ASN A 114 -13.81 -33.15 -34.05
N LYS A 115 -13.03 -33.21 -35.14
CA LYS A 115 -13.40 -33.87 -36.41
C LYS A 115 -14.54 -33.18 -37.16
N SER A 116 -14.56 -31.84 -37.12
CA SER A 116 -15.55 -31.07 -37.88
C SER A 116 -15.51 -31.33 -39.39
N ASP A 117 -14.41 -31.90 -39.91
CA ASP A 117 -14.27 -32.34 -41.31
C ASP A 117 -15.16 -33.54 -41.68
N LEU A 118 -15.64 -34.31 -40.69
CA LEU A 118 -16.51 -35.47 -40.92
C LEU A 118 -18.01 -35.12 -40.83
N THR A 119 -18.35 -33.99 -40.22
CA THR A 119 -19.74 -33.52 -40.08
C THR A 119 -20.19 -32.78 -41.34
N SER A 120 -20.88 -33.47 -42.24
CA SER A 120 -21.47 -32.93 -43.48
C SER A 120 -22.90 -32.39 -43.30
N THR A 121 -23.46 -32.46 -42.10
CA THR A 121 -24.87 -32.17 -41.79
C THR A 121 -24.97 -31.02 -40.78
N GLY A 122 -25.31 -29.84 -41.28
CA GLY A 122 -25.63 -28.65 -40.48
C GLY A 122 -24.70 -27.47 -40.75
N SER A 123 -25.27 -26.26 -40.83
CA SER A 123 -24.45 -25.04 -40.89
C SER A 123 -23.68 -24.87 -39.57
N MET A 124 -22.54 -24.17 -39.59
CA MET A 124 -21.78 -23.84 -38.38
C MET A 124 -22.64 -23.29 -37.24
N ALA A 125 -23.69 -22.54 -37.56
CA ALA A 125 -24.61 -21.95 -36.58
C ALA A 125 -25.49 -22.99 -35.87
N GLN A 126 -25.95 -24.02 -36.58
CA GLN A 126 -26.86 -25.03 -36.02
C GLN A 126 -26.18 -25.87 -34.93
N VAL A 127 -24.94 -26.30 -35.15
CA VAL A 127 -24.18 -27.07 -34.14
C VAL A 127 -23.89 -26.22 -32.89
N VAL A 128 -23.68 -24.92 -33.05
CA VAL A 128 -23.46 -24.01 -31.91
C VAL A 128 -24.75 -23.85 -31.09
N GLU A 129 -25.90 -23.70 -31.77
CA GLU A 129 -27.21 -23.50 -31.14
C GLU A 129 -27.77 -24.78 -30.50
N ASP A 130 -27.67 -25.91 -31.19
CA ASP A 130 -28.29 -27.17 -30.75
C ASP A 130 -27.40 -27.97 -29.78
N GLU A 131 -26.07 -27.88 -29.89
CA GLU A 131 -25.15 -28.68 -29.06
C GLU A 131 -24.42 -27.86 -27.99
N MET A 132 -23.80 -26.73 -28.38
CA MET A 132 -22.87 -26.01 -27.50
C MET A 132 -23.56 -25.07 -26.50
N MET A 133 -24.53 -24.26 -26.94
CA MET A 133 -25.25 -23.33 -26.07
C MET A 133 -25.97 -24.00 -24.88
N PRO A 134 -26.69 -25.13 -25.04
CA PRO A 134 -27.37 -25.78 -23.92
C PRO A 134 -26.40 -26.25 -22.83
N VAL A 135 -25.26 -26.81 -23.25
CA VAL A 135 -24.25 -27.36 -22.34
C VAL A 135 -23.51 -26.24 -21.60
N MET A 136 -23.21 -25.11 -22.26
CA MET A 136 -22.67 -23.92 -21.60
C MET A 136 -23.64 -23.33 -20.57
N ALA A 137 -24.94 -23.33 -20.87
CA ALA A 137 -25.96 -22.83 -19.94
C ALA A 137 -26.13 -23.75 -18.72
N GLU A 138 -26.00 -25.06 -18.90
CA GLU A 138 -26.15 -26.06 -17.83
C GLU A 138 -24.94 -26.10 -16.89
N PHE A 139 -23.72 -26.02 -17.44
CA PHE A 139 -22.48 -26.20 -16.68
C PHE A 139 -21.63 -24.93 -16.63
N LYS A 140 -21.63 -24.23 -15.49
CA LYS A 140 -20.85 -23.01 -15.24
C LYS A 140 -19.33 -23.20 -15.36
N GLU A 141 -18.85 -24.42 -15.20
CA GLU A 141 -17.44 -24.76 -15.35
C GLU A 141 -16.99 -24.72 -16.82
N ILE A 142 -17.92 -24.80 -17.77
CA ILE A 142 -17.62 -24.68 -19.20
C ILE A 142 -17.48 -23.21 -19.55
N ASP A 143 -16.23 -22.81 -19.80
CA ASP A 143 -15.86 -21.43 -20.08
C ASP A 143 -16.14 -21.07 -21.54
N SER A 144 -15.73 -21.95 -22.45
CA SER A 144 -15.77 -21.72 -23.89
C SER A 144 -16.04 -23.01 -24.66
N CYS A 145 -16.72 -22.90 -25.79
CA CYS A 145 -16.93 -23.98 -26.75
C CYS A 145 -16.28 -23.66 -28.09
N ILE A 146 -15.63 -24.65 -28.70
CA ILE A 146 -14.96 -24.49 -30.00
C ILE A 146 -15.06 -25.74 -30.86
N ARG A 147 -15.18 -25.54 -32.18
CA ARG A 147 -15.11 -26.62 -33.18
C ARG A 147 -13.72 -26.66 -33.79
N THR A 148 -13.15 -27.86 -33.89
CA THR A 148 -11.80 -28.08 -34.43
C THR A 148 -11.77 -29.21 -35.45
N SER A 149 -10.83 -29.14 -36.39
CA SER A 149 -10.43 -30.28 -37.20
C SER A 149 -8.92 -30.43 -37.11
N ALA A 150 -8.48 -31.49 -36.42
CA ALA A 150 -7.07 -31.85 -36.39
C ALA A 150 -6.52 -32.16 -37.79
N ARG A 151 -7.38 -32.63 -38.71
CA ARG A 151 -7.02 -33.00 -40.09
C ARG A 151 -6.80 -31.79 -40.98
N GLU A 152 -7.71 -30.82 -40.93
CA GLU A 152 -7.66 -29.60 -41.74
C GLU A 152 -6.89 -28.47 -41.04
N HIS A 153 -6.38 -28.73 -39.84
CA HIS A 153 -5.74 -27.74 -38.97
C HIS A 153 -6.66 -26.57 -38.57
N HIS A 154 -7.97 -26.77 -38.65
CA HIS A 154 -8.97 -25.77 -38.32
C HIS A 154 -9.08 -25.58 -36.80
N ASN A 155 -8.90 -24.34 -36.32
CA ASN A 155 -9.02 -23.95 -34.90
C ASN A 155 -8.13 -24.71 -33.90
N VAL A 156 -7.11 -25.44 -34.38
CA VAL A 156 -6.21 -26.20 -33.51
C VAL A 156 -5.43 -25.26 -32.59
N ASN A 157 -4.89 -24.16 -33.10
CA ASN A 157 -4.17 -23.18 -32.27
C ASN A 157 -5.14 -22.45 -31.31
N GLU A 158 -6.33 -22.10 -31.81
CA GLU A 158 -7.35 -21.36 -31.08
C GLU A 158 -7.86 -22.12 -29.84
N VAL A 159 -8.04 -23.44 -29.92
CA VAL A 159 -8.53 -24.20 -28.75
C VAL A 159 -7.54 -24.20 -27.58
N PHE A 160 -6.23 -24.26 -27.86
CA PHE A 160 -5.22 -24.17 -26.81
C PHE A 160 -5.02 -22.72 -26.35
N PHE A 161 -5.23 -21.74 -27.23
CA PHE A 161 -5.29 -20.33 -26.86
C PHE A 161 -6.44 -20.06 -25.87
N LEU A 162 -7.65 -20.56 -26.15
CA LEU A 162 -8.79 -20.48 -25.24
C LEU A 162 -8.52 -21.15 -23.89
N CYS A 163 -7.83 -22.31 -23.88
CA CYS A 163 -7.43 -22.97 -22.64
C CYS A 163 -6.51 -22.08 -21.78
N GLN A 164 -5.54 -21.40 -22.41
CA GLN A 164 -4.65 -20.47 -21.70
C GLN A 164 -5.46 -19.28 -21.18
N LYS A 165 -6.32 -18.70 -22.02
CA LYS A 165 -7.18 -17.54 -21.68
C LYS A 165 -8.11 -17.82 -20.52
N ALA A 166 -8.73 -19.00 -20.45
CA ALA A 166 -9.62 -19.38 -19.35
C ALA A 166 -8.92 -19.39 -17.98
N VAL A 167 -7.59 -19.59 -17.96
CA VAL A 167 -6.78 -19.53 -16.73
C VAL A 167 -6.23 -18.13 -16.49
N THR A 168 -5.76 -17.45 -17.52
CA THR A 168 -5.15 -16.13 -17.38
C THR A 168 -6.17 -15.01 -17.21
N HIS A 169 -7.40 -15.16 -17.69
CA HIS A 169 -8.43 -14.13 -17.64
C HIS A 169 -9.77 -14.71 -17.15
N PRO A 170 -9.82 -15.28 -15.93
CA PRO A 170 -10.99 -16.03 -15.49
C PRO A 170 -12.21 -15.11 -15.35
N ILE A 171 -13.37 -15.50 -15.89
CA ILE A 171 -14.62 -14.72 -15.74
C ILE A 171 -15.25 -14.90 -14.35
N ALA A 172 -15.01 -16.05 -13.70
CA ALA A 172 -15.65 -16.43 -12.45
C ALA A 172 -15.48 -15.43 -11.28
N PRO A 173 -14.34 -14.74 -11.07
CA PRO A 173 -14.23 -13.70 -10.03
C PRO A 173 -15.00 -12.43 -10.38
N LEU A 174 -15.22 -12.15 -11.67
CA LEU A 174 -15.74 -10.88 -12.15
C LEU A 174 -17.27 -10.85 -12.22
N PHE A 175 -17.89 -11.92 -12.71
CA PHE A 175 -19.29 -11.90 -13.14
C PHE A 175 -20.06 -13.10 -12.58
N ASP A 176 -21.32 -12.87 -12.19
CA ASP A 176 -22.28 -13.94 -11.91
C ASP A 176 -23.24 -14.10 -13.09
N SER A 177 -23.07 -15.19 -13.84
CA SER A 177 -23.92 -15.52 -14.99
C SER A 177 -25.38 -15.78 -14.64
N LYS A 178 -25.72 -16.14 -13.38
CA LYS A 178 -27.11 -16.36 -12.97
C LYS A 178 -27.86 -15.05 -12.75
N GLU A 179 -27.22 -14.13 -12.04
CA GLU A 179 -27.80 -12.82 -11.70
C GLU A 179 -27.61 -11.81 -12.81
N GLY A 180 -26.73 -12.09 -13.78
CA GLY A 180 -26.40 -11.17 -14.87
C GLY A 180 -25.70 -9.91 -14.35
N HIS A 181 -24.91 -10.00 -13.28
CA HIS A 181 -24.28 -8.86 -12.63
C HIS A 181 -22.80 -9.10 -12.32
N LEU A 182 -22.02 -8.01 -12.31
CA LEU A 182 -20.66 -8.04 -11.79
C LEU A 182 -20.68 -8.33 -10.29
N LYS A 183 -19.72 -9.13 -9.82
CA LYS A 183 -19.61 -9.46 -8.40
C LYS A 183 -19.17 -8.24 -7.57
N PRO A 184 -19.53 -8.17 -6.27
CA PRO A 184 -19.23 -7.01 -5.44
C PRO A 184 -17.75 -6.61 -5.40
N ALA A 185 -16.83 -7.58 -5.35
CA ALA A 185 -15.39 -7.30 -5.37
C ALA A 185 -14.92 -6.66 -6.68
N ALA A 186 -15.45 -7.10 -7.82
CA ALA A 186 -15.12 -6.51 -9.12
C ALA A 186 -15.68 -5.09 -9.24
N VAL A 187 -16.91 -4.88 -8.75
CA VAL A 187 -17.52 -3.55 -8.67
C VAL A 187 -16.69 -2.62 -7.79
N ALA A 188 -16.25 -3.07 -6.60
CA ALA A 188 -15.42 -2.26 -5.70
C ALA A 188 -14.08 -1.90 -6.35
N ALA A 189 -13.43 -2.84 -7.04
CA ALA A 189 -12.20 -2.59 -7.76
C ALA A 189 -12.38 -1.55 -8.88
N LEU A 190 -13.43 -1.70 -9.69
CA LEU A 190 -13.78 -0.76 -10.76
C LEU A 190 -14.16 0.63 -10.24
N LYS A 191 -14.84 0.72 -9.10
CA LYS A 191 -15.15 2.00 -8.44
C LYS A 191 -13.89 2.76 -8.04
N ARG A 192 -12.89 2.07 -7.49
CA ARG A 192 -11.59 2.69 -7.20
C ARG A 192 -10.87 3.11 -8.48
N ILE A 193 -10.93 2.31 -9.54
CA ILE A 193 -10.30 2.67 -10.81
C ILE A 193 -10.95 3.90 -11.42
N PHE A 194 -12.28 3.98 -11.39
CA PHE A 194 -13.03 5.18 -11.76
C PHE A 194 -12.55 6.39 -10.96
N TYR A 195 -12.52 6.29 -9.63
CA TYR A 195 -12.06 7.35 -8.74
C TYR A 195 -10.63 7.83 -9.07
N LEU A 196 -9.73 6.95 -9.51
CA LEU A 196 -8.36 7.34 -9.87
C LEU A 196 -8.22 7.92 -11.29
N SER A 197 -9.21 7.64 -12.13
CA SER A 197 -9.28 8.11 -13.52
C SER A 197 -9.97 9.46 -13.62
N ASP A 198 -10.95 9.71 -12.76
CA ASP A 198 -11.59 11.01 -12.51
C ASP A 198 -10.56 11.95 -11.84
N LYS A 199 -9.99 12.88 -12.60
CA LYS A 199 -8.87 13.73 -12.16
C LYS A 199 -9.34 14.95 -11.40
N ASP A 200 -10.48 15.51 -11.79
CA ASP A 200 -11.07 16.69 -11.15
C ASP A 200 -12.10 16.34 -10.05
N GLN A 201 -12.41 15.05 -9.87
CA GLN A 201 -13.34 14.51 -8.86
C GLN A 201 -14.74 15.09 -9.00
N ASP A 202 -15.17 15.37 -10.24
CA ASP A 202 -16.48 15.93 -10.52
C ASP A 202 -17.60 14.86 -10.63
N GLY A 203 -17.21 13.58 -10.55
CA GLY A 203 -18.09 12.42 -10.60
C GLY A 203 -18.30 11.84 -12.01
N HIS A 204 -17.66 12.40 -13.04
CA HIS A 204 -17.72 11.98 -14.43
C HIS A 204 -16.31 11.75 -14.98
N LEU A 205 -16.19 10.83 -15.95
CA LEU A 205 -15.01 10.75 -16.82
C LEU A 205 -15.32 11.53 -18.08
N ASN A 206 -14.79 12.74 -18.17
CA ASN A 206 -14.89 13.54 -19.38
C ASN A 206 -14.08 12.90 -20.53
N ASP A 207 -14.19 13.45 -21.74
CA ASP A 207 -13.58 12.84 -22.93
C ASP A 207 -12.06 12.73 -22.81
N GLN A 208 -11.40 13.77 -22.26
CA GLN A 208 -9.96 13.75 -22.05
C GLN A 208 -9.56 12.67 -21.04
N GLU A 209 -10.27 12.54 -19.92
CA GLU A 209 -10.02 11.50 -18.92
C GLU A 209 -10.28 10.10 -19.46
N MET A 210 -11.28 9.94 -20.34
CA MET A 210 -11.52 8.68 -21.05
C MET A 210 -10.40 8.33 -22.03
N HIS A 211 -9.86 9.31 -22.76
CA HIS A 211 -8.68 9.10 -23.60
C HIS A 211 -7.44 8.74 -22.76
N ASP A 212 -7.21 9.43 -21.65
CA ASP A 212 -6.09 9.18 -20.74
C ASP A 212 -6.21 7.78 -20.09
N PHE A 213 -7.42 7.40 -19.67
CA PHE A 213 -7.73 6.07 -19.16
C PHE A 213 -7.43 4.98 -20.20
N GLN A 214 -7.86 5.19 -21.46
CA GLN A 214 -7.61 4.25 -22.55
C GLN A 214 -6.11 4.12 -22.82
N ALA A 215 -5.41 5.24 -22.96
CA ALA A 215 -3.98 5.26 -23.23
C ALA A 215 -3.19 4.55 -22.11
N LYS A 216 -3.57 4.79 -20.84
CA LYS A 216 -2.97 4.13 -19.69
C LYS A 216 -3.22 2.63 -19.70
N CYS A 217 -4.45 2.16 -19.92
CA CYS A 217 -4.80 0.75 -19.80
C CYS A 217 -4.36 -0.09 -21.00
N PHE A 218 -4.51 0.42 -22.22
CA PHE A 218 -4.39 -0.37 -23.46
C PHE A 218 -3.24 0.05 -24.36
N GLU A 219 -2.52 1.12 -24.03
CA GLU A 219 -1.39 1.64 -24.82
C GLU A 219 -1.79 1.94 -26.28
N LYS A 220 -3.06 2.31 -26.47
CA LYS A 220 -3.69 2.65 -27.74
C LYS A 220 -4.59 3.87 -27.57
N SER A 221 -4.67 4.70 -28.60
CA SER A 221 -5.63 5.81 -28.65
C SER A 221 -7.06 5.28 -28.83
N LEU A 222 -8.01 5.88 -28.12
CA LEU A 222 -9.44 5.75 -28.41
C LEU A 222 -9.79 6.70 -29.55
N SER A 223 -10.48 6.23 -30.59
CA SER A 223 -11.02 7.13 -31.62
C SER A 223 -12.30 7.80 -31.12
N ASP A 224 -12.60 9.00 -31.60
CA ASP A 224 -13.81 9.74 -31.21
C ASP A 224 -15.08 8.94 -31.56
N ASP A 225 -15.08 8.27 -32.72
CA ASP A 225 -16.16 7.37 -33.14
C ASP A 225 -16.36 6.21 -32.14
N ASP A 226 -15.27 5.61 -31.63
CA ASP A 226 -15.35 4.55 -30.62
C ASP A 226 -15.88 5.07 -29.28
N LEU A 227 -15.49 6.28 -28.89
CA LEU A 227 -15.98 6.94 -27.67
C LEU A 227 -17.48 7.22 -27.77
N ASP A 228 -17.96 7.73 -28.90
CA ASP A 228 -19.39 7.94 -29.15
C ASP A 228 -20.17 6.63 -29.14
N ASN A 229 -19.60 5.56 -29.68
CA ASN A 229 -20.19 4.22 -29.61
C ASN A 229 -20.29 3.69 -28.17
N ILE A 230 -19.30 3.99 -27.32
CA ILE A 230 -19.33 3.67 -25.89
C ILE A 230 -20.46 4.45 -25.20
N LYS A 231 -20.50 5.79 -25.38
CA LYS A 231 -21.55 6.66 -24.83
C LYS A 231 -22.95 6.19 -25.26
N SER A 232 -23.13 5.90 -26.55
CA SER A 232 -24.38 5.37 -27.12
C SER A 232 -24.78 3.99 -26.56
N SER A 233 -23.81 3.16 -26.19
CA SER A 233 -24.09 1.87 -25.55
C SER A 233 -24.58 2.04 -24.12
N ILE A 234 -24.06 3.04 -23.39
CA ILE A 234 -24.46 3.36 -22.01
C ILE A 234 -25.84 4.02 -21.99
N SER A 235 -26.13 4.95 -22.91
CA SER A 235 -27.42 5.66 -22.96
C SER A 235 -28.62 4.74 -23.15
N LYS A 236 -28.43 3.59 -23.82
CA LYS A 236 -29.48 2.55 -23.96
C LYS A 236 -29.92 1.98 -22.62
N ALA A 237 -29.00 1.83 -21.67
CA ALA A 237 -29.30 1.34 -20.32
C ALA A 237 -29.67 2.47 -19.35
N PHE A 238 -29.10 3.65 -19.54
CA PHE A 238 -29.34 4.82 -18.69
C PHE A 238 -29.73 6.04 -19.54
N PRO A 239 -31.00 6.16 -19.98
CA PRO A 239 -31.42 7.27 -20.85
C PRO A 239 -31.36 8.66 -20.19
N ARG A 240 -31.15 8.71 -18.87
CA ARG A 240 -31.07 9.95 -18.08
C ARG A 240 -29.63 10.35 -17.72
N SER A 241 -28.62 9.57 -18.12
CA SER A 241 -27.23 9.92 -17.87
C SER A 241 -26.83 11.13 -18.71
N ASP A 242 -26.23 12.14 -18.08
CA ASP A 242 -25.68 13.31 -18.76
C ASP A 242 -24.31 12.96 -19.38
N LEU A 243 -24.34 12.44 -20.61
CA LEU A 243 -23.15 12.00 -21.34
C LEU A 243 -22.39 13.15 -22.00
N ASP A 244 -22.96 14.36 -22.01
CA ASP A 244 -22.27 15.56 -22.47
C ASP A 244 -21.21 15.98 -21.45
N ARG A 245 -21.48 15.76 -20.15
CA ARG A 245 -20.51 15.96 -19.07
C ARG A 245 -19.46 14.86 -19.00
N GLY A 246 -19.83 13.62 -19.34
CA GLY A 246 -18.93 12.47 -19.35
C GLY A 246 -19.58 11.20 -18.81
N ILE A 247 -18.80 10.12 -18.77
CA ILE A 247 -19.28 8.82 -18.28
C ILE A 247 -19.25 8.80 -16.76
N ASP A 248 -20.39 8.70 -16.10
CA ASP A 248 -20.46 8.59 -14.64
C ASP A 248 -20.02 7.19 -14.12
N GLN A 249 -19.91 7.06 -12.79
CA GLN A 249 -19.48 5.80 -12.17
C GLN A 249 -20.39 4.61 -12.55
N GLN A 250 -21.70 4.83 -12.68
CA GLN A 250 -22.65 3.77 -13.01
C GLN A 250 -22.49 3.30 -14.46
N GLY A 251 -22.32 4.26 -15.37
CA GLY A 251 -22.02 4.02 -16.78
C GLY A 251 -20.70 3.27 -16.97
N PHE A 252 -19.65 3.63 -16.22
CA PHE A 252 -18.36 2.93 -16.26
C PHE A 252 -18.47 1.47 -15.80
N ILE A 253 -19.19 1.22 -14.69
CA ILE A 253 -19.44 -0.15 -14.21
C ILE A 253 -20.29 -0.94 -15.21
N HIS A 254 -21.30 -0.30 -15.81
CA HIS A 254 -22.16 -0.93 -16.80
C HIS A 254 -21.42 -1.27 -18.09
N LEU A 255 -20.53 -0.41 -18.56
CA LEU A 255 -19.67 -0.70 -19.71
C LEU A 255 -18.84 -1.97 -19.47
N ASN A 256 -18.24 -2.10 -18.28
CA ASN A 256 -17.50 -3.29 -17.89
C ASN A 256 -18.41 -4.52 -17.74
N LYS A 257 -19.66 -4.35 -17.28
CA LYS A 257 -20.68 -5.41 -17.28
C LYS A 257 -20.96 -5.90 -18.70
N LEU A 258 -21.14 -5.00 -19.66
CA LEU A 258 -21.35 -5.34 -21.07
C LEU A 258 -20.16 -6.10 -21.67
N PHE A 259 -18.92 -5.78 -21.27
CA PHE A 259 -17.75 -6.56 -21.66
C PHE A 259 -17.81 -8.00 -21.13
N ALA A 260 -18.22 -8.20 -19.86
CA ALA A 260 -18.37 -9.54 -19.32
C ALA A 260 -19.46 -10.35 -20.05
N GLU A 261 -20.62 -9.75 -20.28
CA GLU A 261 -21.76 -10.39 -20.98
C GLU A 261 -21.43 -10.78 -22.42
N LYS A 262 -20.63 -9.96 -23.12
CA LYS A 262 -20.18 -10.24 -24.49
C LYS A 262 -18.95 -11.16 -24.57
N GLY A 263 -18.52 -11.77 -23.46
CA GLY A 263 -17.34 -12.63 -23.41
C GLY A 263 -16.00 -11.90 -23.58
N ARG A 264 -15.99 -10.56 -23.45
CA ARG A 264 -14.81 -9.68 -23.54
C ARG A 264 -14.22 -9.34 -22.17
N HIS A 265 -14.30 -10.25 -21.20
CA HIS A 265 -13.82 -10.04 -19.84
C HIS A 265 -12.28 -9.85 -19.75
N GLU A 266 -11.53 -10.21 -20.79
CA GLU A 266 -10.12 -9.87 -20.94
C GLU A 266 -9.86 -8.35 -20.83
N THR A 267 -10.73 -7.53 -21.41
CA THR A 267 -10.66 -6.06 -21.32
C THR A 267 -10.71 -5.59 -19.86
N ILE A 268 -11.57 -6.21 -19.04
CA ILE A 268 -11.72 -5.90 -17.62
C ILE A 268 -10.43 -6.27 -16.86
N TRP A 269 -9.86 -7.42 -17.16
CA TRP A 269 -8.61 -7.87 -16.53
C TRP A 269 -7.40 -7.01 -16.90
N ILE A 270 -7.30 -6.54 -18.14
CA ILE A 270 -6.26 -5.57 -18.54
C ILE A 270 -6.36 -4.31 -17.67
N ILE A 271 -7.57 -3.76 -17.50
CA ILE A 271 -7.83 -2.61 -16.64
C ILE A 271 -7.41 -2.92 -15.19
N LEU A 272 -7.90 -4.02 -14.62
CA LEU A 272 -7.60 -4.42 -13.24
C LEU A 272 -6.09 -4.59 -12.99
N ARG A 273 -5.39 -5.27 -13.90
CA ARG A 273 -3.94 -5.52 -13.78
C ARG A 273 -3.11 -4.24 -13.95
N LYS A 274 -3.53 -3.32 -14.83
CA LYS A 274 -2.88 -2.00 -14.95
C LYS A 274 -2.94 -1.23 -13.63
N TYR A 275 -3.99 -1.45 -12.84
CA TYR A 275 -4.17 -0.87 -11.51
C TYR A 275 -3.73 -1.80 -10.35
N HIS A 276 -2.87 -2.78 -10.64
CA HIS A 276 -2.21 -3.68 -9.68
C HIS A 276 -3.13 -4.65 -8.92
N TYR A 277 -4.34 -4.92 -9.44
CA TYR A 277 -5.18 -5.98 -8.91
C TYR A 277 -4.69 -7.36 -9.33
N THR A 278 -4.82 -8.30 -8.41
CA THR A 278 -4.57 -9.73 -8.59
C THR A 278 -5.83 -10.46 -9.06
N ASP A 279 -5.71 -11.74 -9.41
CA ASP A 279 -6.86 -12.56 -9.82
C ASP A 279 -7.89 -12.77 -8.70
N SER A 280 -7.52 -12.50 -7.43
CA SER A 280 -8.44 -12.46 -6.29
C SER A 280 -9.13 -11.10 -6.09
N LEU A 281 -8.93 -10.15 -7.00
CA LEU A 281 -9.48 -8.78 -6.93
C LEU A 281 -9.04 -7.99 -5.69
N SER A 282 -7.88 -8.35 -5.15
CA SER A 282 -7.15 -7.59 -4.14
C SER A 282 -5.94 -6.92 -4.77
N LEU A 283 -5.55 -5.76 -4.25
CA LEU A 283 -4.31 -5.11 -4.66
C LEU A 283 -3.11 -5.97 -4.27
N THR A 284 -2.08 -5.96 -5.12
CA THR A 284 -0.87 -6.76 -4.91
C THR A 284 -0.15 -6.30 -3.65
N ASP A 285 0.26 -7.25 -2.80
CA ASP A 285 0.95 -6.96 -1.53
C ASP A 285 2.22 -6.13 -1.74
N SER A 286 3.04 -6.45 -2.75
CA SER A 286 4.24 -5.69 -3.08
C SER A 286 3.98 -4.25 -3.54
N PHE A 287 2.75 -3.94 -3.96
CA PHE A 287 2.32 -2.59 -4.33
C PHE A 287 1.88 -1.77 -3.11
N LEU A 288 1.14 -2.40 -2.18
CA LEU A 288 0.69 -1.76 -0.93
C LEU A 288 1.81 -1.67 0.12
N HIS A 289 2.64 -2.69 0.19
CA HIS A 289 3.70 -2.87 1.19
C HIS A 289 5.03 -3.15 0.48
N PRO A 290 5.54 -2.19 -0.32
CA PRO A 290 6.85 -2.33 -0.93
C PRO A 290 7.92 -2.42 0.16
N LYS A 291 9.02 -3.10 -0.14
CA LYS A 291 10.15 -3.20 0.79
C LYS A 291 10.75 -1.82 1.05
N PHE A 292 10.62 -1.34 2.27
CA PHE A 292 11.15 -0.07 2.72
C PHE A 292 11.79 -0.24 4.10
N GLU A 293 13.10 -0.46 4.11
CA GLU A 293 13.85 -0.71 5.34
C GLU A 293 14.33 0.60 5.95
N ILE A 294 14.02 0.79 7.24
CA ILE A 294 14.48 1.93 8.02
C ILE A 294 15.64 1.44 8.90
N PRO A 295 16.85 1.97 8.73
CA PRO A 295 17.99 1.64 9.58
C PRO A 295 17.70 1.95 11.04
N GLU A 296 18.39 1.26 11.94
CA GLU A 296 18.28 1.55 13.38
C GLU A 296 18.57 3.02 13.67
N TYR A 297 17.75 3.59 14.55
CA TYR A 297 17.79 4.99 14.97
C TYR A 297 17.54 6.01 13.83
N SER A 298 17.19 5.58 12.63
CA SER A 298 16.62 6.45 11.59
C SER A 298 15.10 6.55 11.73
N SER A 299 14.51 7.51 11.02
CA SER A 299 13.07 7.67 10.87
C SER A 299 12.72 7.85 9.39
N ALA A 300 11.44 7.71 9.05
CA ALA A 300 10.92 8.06 7.74
C ALA A 300 10.23 9.42 7.80
N GLU A 301 10.39 10.20 6.73
CA GLU A 301 9.68 11.45 6.50
C GLU A 301 9.12 11.46 5.08
N LEU A 302 8.12 12.30 4.83
CA LEU A 302 7.64 12.54 3.47
C LEU A 302 8.74 13.21 2.64
N SER A 303 8.90 12.73 1.40
CA SER A 303 9.69 13.39 0.37
C SER A 303 8.89 14.53 -0.27
N PRO A 304 9.51 15.43 -1.05
CA PRO A 304 8.78 16.45 -1.81
C PRO A 304 7.68 15.87 -2.71
N ALA A 305 7.89 14.68 -3.28
CA ALA A 305 6.88 14.00 -4.10
C ALA A 305 5.69 13.51 -3.25
N GLY A 306 5.96 12.97 -2.04
CA GLY A 306 4.91 12.58 -1.10
C GLY A 306 4.08 13.77 -0.62
N TYR A 307 4.72 14.89 -0.28
CA TYR A 307 4.02 16.13 0.07
C TYR A 307 3.16 16.63 -1.08
N LYS A 308 3.71 16.64 -2.31
CA LYS A 308 2.97 17.11 -3.49
C LYS A 308 1.64 16.35 -3.64
N LEU A 309 1.64 15.02 -3.55
CA LEU A 309 0.40 14.25 -3.65
C LEU A 309 -0.63 14.69 -2.59
N PHE A 310 -0.23 14.81 -1.33
CA PHE A 310 -1.17 15.17 -0.26
C PHE A 310 -1.65 16.61 -0.37
N VAL A 311 -0.83 17.54 -0.88
CA VAL A 311 -1.25 18.90 -1.20
C VAL A 311 -2.26 18.89 -2.35
N ASP A 312 -1.93 18.22 -3.46
CA ASP A 312 -2.79 18.12 -4.63
C ASP A 312 -4.16 17.52 -4.26
N ARG A 313 -4.16 16.46 -3.42
CA ARG A 313 -5.40 15.86 -2.91
C ARG A 313 -6.18 16.77 -1.97
N PHE A 314 -5.52 17.58 -1.14
CA PHE A 314 -6.22 18.54 -0.30
C PHE A 314 -6.93 19.58 -1.17
N LEU A 315 -6.20 20.21 -2.10
CA LEU A 315 -6.73 21.28 -2.96
C LEU A 315 -7.85 20.79 -3.88
N LEU A 316 -7.79 19.54 -4.30
CA LEU A 316 -8.83 18.91 -5.12
C LEU A 316 -10.18 18.79 -4.40
N PHE A 317 -10.15 18.57 -3.08
CA PHE A 317 -11.36 18.38 -2.27
C PHE A 317 -11.79 19.64 -1.52
N ASP A 318 -10.92 20.65 -1.36
CA ASP A 318 -11.24 22.00 -0.88
C ASP A 318 -11.89 22.85 -2.00
N GLN A 319 -13.02 22.36 -2.54
CA GLN A 319 -13.67 22.98 -3.71
C GLN A 319 -14.23 24.38 -3.42
N ASP A 320 -14.64 24.64 -2.18
CA ASP A 320 -15.13 25.95 -1.75
C ASP A 320 -14.00 26.92 -1.38
N ASN A 321 -12.74 26.46 -1.42
CA ASN A 321 -11.53 27.22 -1.09
C ASN A 321 -11.63 27.88 0.29
N ASP A 322 -12.29 27.22 1.25
CA ASP A 322 -12.41 27.71 2.63
C ASP A 322 -11.18 27.35 3.48
N GLY A 323 -10.24 26.61 2.89
CA GLY A 323 -8.97 26.23 3.51
C GLY A 323 -9.13 25.09 4.51
N GLY A 324 -10.23 24.33 4.47
CA GLY A 324 -10.50 23.24 5.38
C GLY A 324 -11.35 22.11 4.79
N LEU A 325 -10.93 20.85 5.01
CA LEU A 325 -11.71 19.68 4.62
C LEU A 325 -12.79 19.37 5.65
N THR A 326 -14.04 19.25 5.19
CA THR A 326 -15.19 18.78 5.98
C THR A 326 -15.15 17.26 6.17
N ASP A 327 -16.02 16.73 7.04
CA ASP A 327 -16.20 15.29 7.18
C ASP A 327 -16.66 14.62 5.87
N ALA A 328 -17.45 15.34 5.05
CA ALA A 328 -17.91 14.85 3.75
C ALA A 328 -16.75 14.79 2.75
N ASP A 329 -15.90 15.82 2.72
CA ASP A 329 -14.72 15.87 1.84
C ASP A 329 -13.72 14.77 2.21
N LEU A 330 -13.50 14.56 3.51
CA LEU A 330 -12.67 13.47 4.01
C LEU A 330 -13.27 12.11 3.63
N GLN A 331 -14.59 11.92 3.76
CA GLN A 331 -15.23 10.67 3.36
C GLN A 331 -15.07 10.41 1.85
N ALA A 332 -15.19 11.45 1.02
CA ALA A 332 -15.00 11.36 -0.42
C ALA A 332 -13.52 11.07 -0.78
N LEU A 333 -12.58 11.78 -0.16
CA LEU A 333 -11.12 11.59 -0.35
C LEU A 333 -10.67 10.17 0.01
N PHE A 334 -11.20 9.62 1.10
CA PHE A 334 -10.88 8.27 1.57
C PHE A 334 -11.77 7.16 0.98
N ALA A 335 -12.73 7.48 0.10
CA ALA A 335 -13.59 6.51 -0.58
C ALA A 335 -12.85 5.35 -1.29
N PRO A 336 -11.68 5.53 -1.95
CA PRO A 336 -10.94 4.43 -2.56
C PRO A 336 -10.08 3.63 -1.57
N THR A 337 -10.12 3.95 -0.28
CA THR A 337 -9.27 3.35 0.76
C THR A 337 -10.12 2.53 1.75
N PRO A 338 -9.50 1.75 2.66
CA PRO A 338 -10.22 1.10 3.76
C PRO A 338 -10.87 2.05 4.79
N GLY A 339 -10.84 3.37 4.56
CA GLY A 339 -11.32 4.41 5.47
C GLY A 339 -10.18 5.20 6.09
N LEU A 340 -10.42 5.88 7.20
CA LEU A 340 -9.36 6.58 7.94
C LEU A 340 -8.31 5.59 8.46
N PRO A 341 -7.01 5.93 8.42
CA PRO A 341 -5.97 5.09 9.01
C PRO A 341 -6.26 4.78 10.48
N GLN A 342 -6.03 3.53 10.90
CA GLN A 342 -6.29 3.12 12.28
C GLN A 342 -5.57 3.99 13.31
N VAL A 343 -4.33 4.40 13.00
CA VAL A 343 -3.52 5.31 13.83
C VAL A 343 -4.25 6.65 14.06
N TRP A 344 -5.02 7.14 13.09
CA TRP A 344 -5.73 8.41 13.21
C TRP A 344 -6.88 8.30 14.21
N LEU A 345 -7.62 7.19 14.16
CA LEU A 345 -8.70 6.89 15.11
C LEU A 345 -8.14 6.77 16.54
N GLU A 346 -6.99 6.12 16.70
CA GLU A 346 -6.29 5.98 17.99
C GLU A 346 -5.83 7.32 18.55
N THR A 347 -5.33 8.22 17.68
CA THR A 347 -4.93 9.58 18.07
C THR A 347 -6.10 10.57 18.19
N SER A 348 -7.36 10.12 18.04
CA SER A 348 -8.56 10.97 18.09
C SER A 348 -8.63 12.04 16.99
N PHE A 349 -8.20 11.73 15.76
CA PHE A 349 -8.42 12.58 14.59
C PHE A 349 -9.93 12.87 14.38
N PRO A 350 -10.34 14.09 14.00
CA PRO A 350 -9.52 15.26 13.62
C PRO A 350 -9.04 16.11 14.80
N ALA A 351 -9.33 15.71 16.05
CA ALA A 351 -8.89 16.43 17.24
C ALA A 351 -7.39 16.25 17.58
N SER A 352 -6.63 15.50 16.80
CA SER A 352 -5.16 15.44 16.92
C SER A 352 -4.41 16.55 16.19
N THR A 353 -5.10 17.35 15.37
CA THR A 353 -4.45 18.30 14.45
C THR A 353 -5.16 19.65 14.37
N VAL A 354 -4.60 20.57 13.59
CA VAL A 354 -5.11 21.93 13.39
C VAL A 354 -6.38 21.93 12.56
N ARG A 355 -7.34 22.74 12.99
CA ARG A 355 -8.63 22.97 12.33
C ARG A 355 -8.88 24.46 12.18
N ASN A 356 -9.69 24.86 11.19
CA ASN A 356 -10.14 26.23 11.06
C ASN A 356 -11.24 26.56 12.10
N GLU A 357 -11.73 27.79 12.09
CA GLU A 357 -12.79 28.25 13.02
C GLU A 357 -14.10 27.47 12.88
N ARG A 358 -14.34 26.85 11.71
CA ARG A 358 -15.51 25.99 11.44
C ARG A 358 -15.31 24.55 11.91
N GLY A 359 -14.12 24.20 12.38
CA GLY A 359 -13.76 22.85 12.80
C GLY A 359 -13.32 21.92 11.67
N HIS A 360 -13.10 22.44 10.46
CA HIS A 360 -12.62 21.67 9.30
C HIS A 360 -11.10 21.51 9.36
N VAL A 361 -10.57 20.41 8.81
CA VAL A 361 -9.12 20.10 8.86
C VAL A 361 -8.38 20.98 7.86
N THR A 362 -7.45 21.82 8.32
CA THR A 362 -6.71 22.72 7.43
C THR A 362 -5.61 22.00 6.65
N LEU A 363 -5.07 22.62 5.60
CA LEU A 363 -3.91 22.07 4.86
C LEU A 363 -2.73 21.80 5.80
N GLN A 364 -2.47 22.73 6.73
CA GLN A 364 -1.46 22.56 7.76
C GLN A 364 -1.73 21.33 8.63
N GLY A 365 -2.97 21.17 9.10
CA GLY A 365 -3.36 20.04 9.92
C GLY A 365 -3.31 18.69 9.17
N TRP A 366 -3.69 18.70 7.90
CA TRP A 366 -3.64 17.55 6.99
C TRP A 366 -2.21 17.06 6.77
N LEU A 367 -1.29 17.97 6.42
CA LEU A 367 0.12 17.63 6.21
C LEU A 367 0.82 17.22 7.51
N ALA A 368 0.45 17.84 8.63
CA ALA A 368 0.94 17.47 9.96
C ALA A 368 0.53 16.04 10.32
N GLN A 369 -0.72 15.67 10.09
CA GLN A 369 -1.24 14.33 10.35
C GLN A 369 -0.54 13.26 9.49
N TRP A 370 -0.32 13.51 8.20
CA TRP A 370 0.44 12.60 7.33
C TRP A 370 1.92 12.50 7.70
N SER A 371 2.53 13.61 8.13
CA SER A 371 3.91 13.63 8.60
C SER A 371 4.07 12.77 9.87
N MET A 372 3.14 12.88 10.82
CA MET A 372 3.08 12.02 12.01
C MET A 372 2.89 10.55 11.62
N THR A 373 1.96 10.26 10.71
CA THR A 373 1.68 8.89 10.26
C THR A 373 2.90 8.26 9.63
N THR A 374 3.63 9.01 8.82
CA THR A 374 4.87 8.57 8.18
C THR A 374 5.97 8.29 9.20
N PHE A 375 6.05 9.12 10.24
CA PHE A 375 7.01 8.94 11.33
C PHE A 375 6.69 7.69 12.18
N VAL A 376 5.42 7.47 12.53
CA VAL A 376 4.98 6.37 13.40
C VAL A 376 4.85 5.04 12.64
N SER A 377 4.25 5.07 11.45
CA SER A 377 3.94 3.90 10.63
C SER A 377 4.14 4.20 9.13
N PRO A 378 5.40 4.21 8.66
CA PRO A 378 5.72 4.45 7.24
C PRO A 378 5.04 3.44 6.29
N THR A 379 4.82 2.20 6.74
CA THR A 379 4.09 1.17 5.99
C THR A 379 2.63 1.55 5.74
N THR A 380 1.98 2.19 6.71
CA THR A 380 0.62 2.71 6.54
C THR A 380 0.60 3.84 5.52
N THR A 381 1.54 4.78 5.59
CA THR A 381 1.65 5.85 4.59
C THR A 381 1.83 5.28 3.18
N LEU A 382 2.72 4.29 2.99
CA LEU A 382 2.93 3.66 1.69
C LEU A 382 1.67 2.99 1.13
N ALA A 383 0.90 2.30 1.98
CA ALA A 383 -0.36 1.69 1.57
C ALA A 383 -1.38 2.75 1.13
N TYR A 384 -1.49 3.87 1.87
CA TYR A 384 -2.41 4.95 1.50
C TYR A 384 -1.99 5.74 0.27
N LEU A 385 -0.68 5.95 0.08
CA LEU A 385 -0.15 6.49 -1.18
C LEU A 385 -0.55 5.59 -2.36
N ALA A 386 -0.42 4.27 -2.20
CA ALA A 386 -0.85 3.31 -3.20
C ALA A 386 -2.38 3.36 -3.43
N TYR A 387 -3.21 3.39 -2.38
CA TYR A 387 -4.66 3.49 -2.51
C TYR A 387 -5.09 4.77 -3.24
N LEU A 388 -4.49 5.90 -2.91
CA LEU A 388 -4.76 7.23 -3.49
C LEU A 388 -4.11 7.46 -4.87
N GLY A 389 -3.41 6.46 -5.40
CA GLY A 389 -2.86 6.48 -6.76
C GLY A 389 -1.61 7.35 -6.91
N PHE A 390 -0.71 7.32 -5.92
CA PHE A 390 0.61 7.93 -6.06
C PHE A 390 1.35 7.32 -7.26
N GLU A 391 1.72 8.17 -8.21
CA GLU A 391 2.57 7.80 -9.33
C GLU A 391 4.00 8.31 -9.08
N PRO A 392 5.01 7.43 -9.10
CA PRO A 392 6.38 7.83 -8.86
C PRO A 392 6.86 8.80 -9.96
N PRO A 393 7.74 9.76 -9.64
CA PRO A 393 8.23 10.76 -10.60
C PRO A 393 8.94 10.16 -11.81
N SER A 394 9.51 8.96 -11.65
CA SER A 394 10.23 8.22 -12.68
C SER A 394 9.69 6.79 -12.76
N PRO A 395 9.55 6.21 -13.96
CA PRO A 395 9.11 4.82 -14.15
C PRO A 395 10.03 3.77 -13.50
N ARG A 396 11.26 4.16 -13.13
CA ARG A 396 12.23 3.28 -12.45
C ARG A 396 12.10 3.29 -10.94
N GLU A 397 11.36 4.25 -10.39
CA GLU A 397 11.16 4.39 -8.96
C GLU A 397 9.87 3.70 -8.54
N SER A 398 9.83 3.26 -7.27
CA SER A 398 8.63 2.68 -6.69
C SER A 398 7.88 3.71 -5.84
N THR A 399 6.72 3.35 -5.30
CA THR A 399 5.97 4.17 -4.34
C THR A 399 6.81 4.61 -3.12
N THR A 400 7.92 3.92 -2.84
CA THR A 400 8.89 4.32 -1.82
C THR A 400 9.55 5.68 -2.05
N SER A 401 9.56 6.22 -3.28
CA SER A 401 10.13 7.55 -3.56
C SER A 401 9.33 8.70 -2.94
N ALA A 402 8.09 8.44 -2.52
CA ALA A 402 7.29 9.37 -1.72
C ALA A 402 7.86 9.56 -0.30
N LEU A 403 8.72 8.67 0.17
CA LEU A 403 9.34 8.73 1.48
C LEU A 403 10.85 8.97 1.37
N LYS A 404 11.42 9.58 2.41
CA LYS A 404 12.87 9.70 2.60
C LYS A 404 13.25 9.18 3.98
N THR A 405 14.38 8.49 4.06
CA THR A 405 14.94 8.00 5.32
C THR A 405 15.89 9.04 5.89
N THR A 406 15.70 9.40 7.16
CA THR A 406 16.57 10.35 7.85
C THR A 406 17.89 9.69 8.25
N LYS A 407 18.92 10.50 8.48
CA LYS A 407 20.20 10.00 9.02
C LYS A 407 19.98 9.39 10.41
N SER A 408 20.65 8.26 10.68
CA SER A 408 20.57 7.54 11.95
C SER A 408 20.99 8.43 13.13
N ARG A 409 20.23 8.42 14.23
CA ARG A 409 20.61 9.07 15.48
C ARG A 409 21.80 8.29 16.07
N LYS A 410 23.02 8.79 15.87
CA LYS A 410 24.13 8.31 16.71
C LYS A 410 23.89 8.85 18.11
N ARG A 411 23.58 7.97 19.07
CA ARG A 411 23.58 8.26 20.51
C ARG A 411 25.00 8.66 20.95
N ARG A 412 25.33 9.92 20.72
CA ARG A 412 26.51 10.57 21.28
C ARG A 412 26.00 11.38 22.46
N ARG A 413 26.76 11.41 23.56
CA ARG A 413 26.52 12.34 24.68
C ARG A 413 26.51 13.82 24.23
N ARG A 414 27.01 14.12 23.01
CA ARG A 414 26.95 15.41 22.33
C ARG A 414 26.58 15.24 20.85
N PRO A 415 25.29 15.09 20.49
CA PRO A 415 24.89 15.00 19.08
C PRO A 415 24.72 16.41 18.52
N GLY A 416 25.38 16.72 17.40
CA GLY A 416 25.23 18.01 16.72
C GLY A 416 23.84 18.22 16.12
N ARG A 417 23.67 19.31 15.36
CA ARG A 417 22.41 19.66 14.67
C ARG A 417 21.89 18.49 13.83
N VAL A 418 20.60 18.18 14.01
CA VAL A 418 19.91 17.08 13.33
C VAL A 418 19.14 17.63 12.12
N GLU A 419 19.37 17.03 10.95
CA GLU A 419 18.65 17.36 9.70
C GLU A 419 17.33 16.58 9.62
N ARG A 420 16.40 16.88 10.53
CA ARG A 420 15.04 16.33 10.54
C ARG A 420 14.00 17.43 10.48
N ASN A 421 12.82 17.05 10.01
CA ASN A 421 11.66 17.89 9.89
C ASN A 421 10.48 17.38 10.72
N VAL A 422 10.54 16.18 11.28
CA VAL A 422 9.50 15.66 12.19
C VAL A 422 10.16 15.28 13.51
N VAL A 423 9.62 15.78 14.61
CA VAL A 423 10.16 15.57 15.97
C VAL A 423 9.05 15.14 16.93
N LEU A 424 9.34 14.14 17.77
CA LEU A 424 8.44 13.63 18.80
C LEU A 424 8.84 14.12 20.19
N CYS A 425 7.89 14.71 20.91
CA CYS A 425 8.06 15.23 22.24
C CYS A 425 7.05 14.62 23.23
N TYR A 426 7.56 13.97 24.28
CA TYR A 426 6.73 13.49 25.38
C TYR A 426 6.53 14.57 26.43
N VAL A 427 5.28 14.84 26.78
CA VAL A 427 4.90 15.82 27.81
C VAL A 427 4.63 15.07 29.11
N LEU A 428 5.56 15.17 30.07
CA LEU A 428 5.52 14.45 31.34
C LEU A 428 5.31 15.41 32.50
N GLY A 429 4.55 15.01 33.51
CA GLY A 429 4.26 15.88 34.66
C GLY A 429 3.08 15.41 35.50
N ALA A 430 2.92 16.00 36.68
CA ALA A 430 1.87 15.61 37.62
C ALA A 430 0.45 15.72 37.01
N PRO A 431 -0.54 14.96 37.54
CA PRO A 431 -1.95 15.22 37.24
C PRO A 431 -2.29 16.70 37.51
N ALA A 432 -3.23 17.26 36.72
CA ALA A 432 -3.66 18.66 36.81
C ALA A 432 -2.57 19.73 36.57
N SER A 433 -1.35 19.38 36.15
CA SER A 433 -0.27 20.36 35.91
C SER A 433 -0.52 21.28 34.70
N GLY A 434 -1.48 20.96 33.81
CA GLY A 434 -1.80 21.74 32.61
C GLY A 434 -1.34 21.14 31.28
N LYS A 435 -0.88 19.88 31.27
CA LYS A 435 -0.41 19.17 30.05
C LYS A 435 -1.42 19.19 28.91
N SER A 436 -2.67 18.82 29.18
CA SER A 436 -3.69 18.75 28.13
C SER A 436 -4.00 20.12 27.54
N SER A 437 -4.07 21.16 28.39
CA SER A 437 -4.24 22.55 27.94
C SER A 437 -3.07 23.03 27.08
N LEU A 438 -1.84 22.55 27.33
CA LEU A 438 -0.68 22.84 26.48
C LEU A 438 -0.83 22.22 25.08
N LEU A 439 -1.30 20.97 25.00
CA LEU A 439 -1.60 20.31 23.71
C LEU A 439 -2.73 21.03 22.97
N ASP A 440 -3.78 21.45 23.67
CA ASP A 440 -4.90 22.18 23.07
C ASP A 440 -4.46 23.57 22.58
N ALA A 441 -3.62 24.28 23.34
CA ALA A 441 -3.02 25.55 22.92
C ALA A 441 -2.12 25.39 21.68
N PHE A 442 -1.40 24.28 21.55
CA PHE A 442 -0.58 23.98 20.37
C PHE A 442 -1.39 23.84 19.07
N LEU A 443 -2.67 23.48 19.21
CA LEU A 443 -3.63 23.37 18.12
C LEU A 443 -4.52 24.61 17.98
N ASN A 444 -4.16 25.72 18.62
CA ASN A 444 -4.90 27.00 18.65
C ASN A 444 -6.35 26.86 19.16
N ARG A 445 -6.57 26.00 20.16
CA ARG A 445 -7.90 25.84 20.77
C ARG A 445 -8.13 26.84 21.90
N PRO A 446 -9.39 27.24 22.13
CA PRO A 446 -9.73 28.05 23.29
C PRO A 446 -9.38 27.30 24.58
N PHE A 447 -8.97 28.05 25.60
CA PHE A 447 -8.70 27.50 26.92
C PHE A 447 -9.99 26.99 27.57
N ASP A 448 -9.96 25.76 28.05
CA ASP A 448 -11.02 25.16 28.87
C ASP A 448 -10.56 25.11 30.33
N SER A 449 -11.38 25.65 31.23
CA SER A 449 -11.12 25.68 32.67
C SER A 449 -11.53 24.39 33.38
N LEU A 450 -12.32 23.52 32.72
CA LEU A 450 -12.76 22.26 33.28
C LEU A 450 -11.65 21.21 33.22
N TYR A 451 -11.36 20.61 34.37
CA TYR A 451 -10.37 19.54 34.45
C TYR A 451 -10.97 18.20 33.99
N HIS A 452 -10.32 17.60 32.99
CA HIS A 452 -10.62 16.27 32.50
C HIS A 452 -9.39 15.36 32.67
N PRO A 453 -9.48 14.29 33.49
CA PRO A 453 -8.38 13.33 33.61
C PRO A 453 -8.04 12.66 32.27
N THR A 454 -6.75 12.60 31.95
CA THR A 454 -6.25 11.93 30.75
C THR A 454 -6.15 10.42 30.96
N ILE A 455 -7.21 9.69 30.57
CA ILE A 455 -7.26 8.22 30.68
C ILE A 455 -6.44 7.58 29.56
N LYS A 456 -6.70 7.99 28.31
CA LYS A 456 -5.98 7.51 27.11
C LYS A 456 -4.92 8.52 26.70
N PRO A 457 -3.83 8.09 26.03
CA PRO A 457 -2.87 9.01 25.45
C PRO A 457 -3.55 10.04 24.55
N ARG A 458 -3.08 11.29 24.62
CA ARG A 458 -3.51 12.37 23.73
C ARG A 458 -2.33 12.81 22.88
N THR A 459 -2.56 12.97 21.59
CA THR A 459 -1.55 13.43 20.64
C THR A 459 -2.02 14.72 19.99
N ALA A 460 -1.10 15.68 19.88
CA ALA A 460 -1.29 16.91 19.11
C ALA A 460 -0.14 17.07 18.13
N VAL A 461 -0.44 17.19 16.84
CA VAL A 461 0.57 17.42 15.81
C VAL A 461 0.30 18.71 15.06
N ASN A 462 1.34 19.52 14.88
CA ASN A 462 1.27 20.77 14.12
C ASN A 462 2.65 21.10 13.52
N SER A 463 2.68 21.97 12.51
CA SER A 463 3.92 22.61 12.05
C SER A 463 4.32 23.78 12.96
N VAL A 464 5.63 23.95 13.10
CA VAL A 464 6.28 25.03 13.86
C VAL A 464 7.33 25.67 12.94
N GLU A 465 7.27 26.99 12.84
CA GLU A 465 8.25 27.78 12.09
C GLU A 465 9.41 28.17 13.00
N LEU A 466 10.61 27.69 12.65
CA LEU A 466 11.85 27.97 13.36
C LEU A 466 12.48 29.27 12.87
N GLN A 467 13.40 29.83 13.66
CA GLN A 467 14.18 30.99 13.25
C GLN A 467 14.92 30.72 11.92
N GLY A 468 14.77 31.65 10.97
CA GLY A 468 15.32 31.52 9.61
C GLY A 468 14.37 30.87 8.59
N GLY A 469 13.08 30.76 8.91
CA GLY A 469 12.02 30.36 7.96
C GLY A 469 11.96 28.86 7.68
N LYS A 470 12.69 28.04 8.45
CA LYS A 470 12.62 26.58 8.33
C LYS A 470 11.40 26.07 9.09
N GLN A 471 10.52 25.32 8.43
CA GLN A 471 9.41 24.65 9.08
C GLN A 471 9.76 23.21 9.49
N CYS A 472 9.22 22.77 10.62
CA CYS A 472 9.23 21.38 11.07
C CYS A 472 7.88 21.01 11.69
N TYR A 473 7.61 19.73 11.86
CA TYR A 473 6.41 19.19 12.49
C TYR A 473 6.78 18.68 13.88
N LEU A 474 6.07 19.18 14.89
CA LEU A 474 6.21 18.76 16.27
C LEU A 474 5.01 17.91 16.66
N ILE A 475 5.29 16.71 17.15
CA ILE A 475 4.30 15.79 17.71
C ILE A 475 4.42 15.88 19.22
N LEU A 476 3.39 16.40 19.90
CA LEU A 476 3.28 16.41 21.35
C LEU A 476 2.42 15.23 21.78
N GLU A 477 2.92 14.42 22.70
CA GLU A 477 2.18 13.28 23.25
C GLU A 477 2.11 13.35 24.77
N GLU A 478 0.88 13.40 25.29
CA GLU A 478 0.56 13.20 26.71
C GLU A 478 0.18 11.73 26.90
N LEU A 479 0.89 11.01 27.76
CA LEU A 479 0.85 9.53 27.76
C LEU A 479 -0.33 8.91 28.53
N GLY A 480 -1.06 9.69 29.34
CA GLY A 480 -2.19 9.19 30.15
C GLY A 480 -1.81 8.00 31.05
N GLU A 481 -2.71 7.04 31.20
CA GLU A 481 -2.46 5.83 32.03
C GLU A 481 -1.39 4.89 31.44
N LEU A 482 -1.03 5.06 30.17
CA LEU A 482 0.04 4.26 29.54
C LEU A 482 1.45 4.79 29.84
N GLU A 483 1.58 5.91 30.56
CA GLU A 483 2.87 6.51 30.91
C GLU A 483 3.88 5.47 31.45
N PRO A 484 3.57 4.64 32.47
CA PRO A 484 4.54 3.67 32.98
C PRO A 484 5.01 2.68 31.93
N ALA A 485 4.08 2.13 31.14
CA ALA A 485 4.40 1.13 30.11
C ALA A 485 5.24 1.71 28.96
N ILE A 486 5.01 2.98 28.60
CA ILE A 486 5.78 3.66 27.56
C ILE A 486 7.18 4.03 28.06
N LEU A 487 7.29 4.53 29.29
CA LEU A 487 8.59 4.85 29.90
C LEU A 487 9.42 3.60 30.20
N GLU A 488 8.82 2.43 30.45
CA GLU A 488 9.56 1.17 30.57
C GLU A 488 10.03 0.62 29.21
N ASN A 489 9.42 1.05 28.11
CA ASN A 489 9.71 0.57 26.77
C ASN A 489 10.85 1.35 26.10
N ARG A 490 12.03 0.74 26.07
CA ARG A 490 13.22 1.36 25.46
C ARG A 490 13.04 1.75 24.00
N ALA A 491 12.34 0.96 23.19
CA ALA A 491 12.14 1.28 21.77
C ALA A 491 11.28 2.54 21.57
N LYS A 492 10.29 2.79 22.44
CA LYS A 492 9.47 4.01 22.41
C LYS A 492 10.29 5.24 22.81
N LEU A 493 11.10 5.11 23.84
CA LEU A 493 12.01 6.18 24.27
C LEU A 493 13.10 6.48 23.24
N ASP A 494 13.60 5.45 22.56
CA ASP A 494 14.59 5.62 21.49
C ASP A 494 14.00 6.38 20.28
N ALA A 495 12.67 6.31 20.09
CA ALA A 495 11.93 7.07 19.08
C ALA A 495 11.63 8.52 19.49
N CYS A 496 11.57 8.82 20.80
CA CYS A 496 11.39 10.16 21.34
C CYS A 496 12.60 11.07 21.03
N ASP A 497 12.35 12.33 20.62
CA ASP A 497 13.39 13.34 20.38
C ASP A 497 13.63 14.25 21.58
N LEU A 498 12.59 14.52 22.38
CA LEU A 498 12.62 15.49 23.47
C LEU A 498 11.62 15.13 24.57
N ILE A 499 11.97 15.38 25.82
CA ILE A 499 11.03 15.37 26.94
C ILE A 499 10.71 16.80 27.36
N CYS A 500 9.42 17.13 27.45
CA CYS A 500 8.94 18.35 28.09
C CYS A 500 8.45 17.99 29.50
N TYR A 501 9.27 18.26 30.51
CA TYR A 501 8.89 18.12 31.91
C TYR A 501 8.07 19.32 32.35
N THR A 502 6.82 19.08 32.74
CA THR A 502 5.86 20.10 33.11
C THR A 502 5.49 20.00 34.57
N TYR A 503 5.44 21.15 35.24
CA TYR A 503 4.88 21.29 36.58
C TYR A 503 4.04 22.56 36.66
N ASP A 504 3.17 22.64 37.65
CA ASP A 504 2.31 23.80 37.88
C ASP A 504 3.00 24.75 38.85
N SER A 505 3.29 25.95 38.40
CA SER A 505 4.01 26.96 39.20
C SER A 505 3.21 27.46 40.42
N SER A 506 1.90 27.23 40.44
CA SER A 506 1.00 27.57 41.56
C SER A 506 0.74 26.42 42.52
N ASP A 507 1.00 25.17 42.11
CA ASP A 507 0.87 23.97 42.94
C ASP A 507 2.21 23.62 43.59
N PRO A 508 2.33 23.67 44.94
CA PRO A 508 3.58 23.41 45.63
C PRO A 508 4.06 21.97 45.50
N ASP A 509 3.19 21.00 45.21
CA ASP A 509 3.55 19.57 45.20
C ASP A 509 3.88 19.06 43.79
N SER A 510 3.58 19.83 42.73
CA SER A 510 3.67 19.39 41.34
C SER A 510 5.10 19.09 40.86
N PHE A 511 6.12 19.88 41.27
CA PHE A 511 7.50 19.66 40.83
C PHE A 511 8.12 18.38 41.40
N SER A 512 7.72 17.97 42.60
CA SER A 512 8.21 16.74 43.24
C SER A 512 7.94 15.49 42.38
N HIS A 513 6.87 15.52 41.58
CA HIS A 513 6.52 14.46 40.65
C HIS A 513 7.61 14.23 39.60
N ILE A 514 8.15 15.30 39.00
CA ILE A 514 9.23 15.20 38.00
C ILE A 514 10.47 14.53 38.60
N VAL A 515 10.84 14.93 39.82
CA VAL A 515 11.98 14.36 40.55
C VAL A 515 11.75 12.87 40.82
N SER A 516 10.56 12.49 41.27
CA SER A 516 10.20 11.09 41.53
C SER A 516 10.20 10.23 40.25
N LEU A 517 9.71 10.79 39.13
CA LEU A 517 9.61 10.13 37.85
C LEU A 517 10.99 9.84 37.25
N ARG A 518 11.91 10.81 37.32
CA ARG A 518 13.31 10.61 36.90
C ARG A 518 14.08 9.65 37.80
N LYS A 519 13.84 9.70 39.12
CA LYS A 519 14.40 8.70 40.07
C LYS A 519 13.91 7.28 39.72
N LYS A 520 12.64 7.12 39.34
CA LYS A 520 12.05 5.83 38.95
C LYS A 520 12.55 5.34 37.59
N TYR A 521 12.79 6.24 36.65
CA TYR A 521 13.18 5.93 35.27
C TYR A 521 14.50 6.63 34.89
N PRO A 522 15.66 6.10 35.30
CA PRO A 522 16.96 6.77 35.11
C PRO A 522 17.36 6.97 33.65
N HIS A 523 16.83 6.15 32.73
CA HIS A 523 17.11 6.26 31.31
C HIS A 523 16.58 7.56 30.68
N LEU A 524 15.68 8.28 31.36
CA LEU A 524 15.18 9.57 30.87
C LEU A 524 16.27 10.64 30.86
N ASP A 525 17.34 10.44 31.63
CA ASP A 525 18.51 11.32 31.64
C ASP A 525 19.37 11.18 30.38
N GLU A 526 19.12 10.15 29.57
CA GLU A 526 19.75 9.95 28.27
C GLU A 526 19.02 10.69 27.13
N LEU A 527 17.93 11.38 27.43
CA LEU A 527 17.13 12.11 26.45
C LEU A 527 17.27 13.63 26.67
N PRO A 528 17.23 14.44 25.60
CA PRO A 528 17.13 15.89 25.73
C PRO A 528 15.86 16.24 26.49
N ALA A 529 15.93 17.25 27.37
CA ALA A 529 14.75 17.68 28.10
C ALA A 529 14.67 19.20 28.29
N ILE A 530 13.44 19.70 28.36
CA ILE A 530 13.11 21.06 28.77
C ILE A 530 12.21 20.98 29.99
N TYR A 531 12.49 21.83 30.98
CA TYR A 531 11.63 21.99 32.16
C TYR A 531 10.74 23.21 31.96
N THR A 532 9.45 23.05 32.20
CA THR A 532 8.44 24.05 31.92
C THR A 532 7.52 24.22 33.12
N ALA A 533 7.48 25.44 33.63
CA ALA A 533 6.59 25.87 34.68
C ALA A 533 5.30 26.41 34.04
N LEU A 534 4.25 25.60 34.04
CA LEU A 534 2.93 25.94 33.51
C LEU A 534 2.16 26.82 34.51
N LYS A 535 1.06 27.42 34.03
CA LYS A 535 0.16 28.31 34.78
C LYS A 535 0.89 29.50 35.42
N ALA A 536 1.89 30.04 34.74
CA ALA A 536 2.68 31.17 35.23
C ALA A 536 1.89 32.49 35.33
N ASP A 537 0.63 32.50 34.88
CA ASP A 537 -0.35 33.56 35.10
C ASP A 537 -0.94 33.55 36.53
N GLN A 538 -0.76 32.47 37.28
CA GLN A 538 -1.20 32.35 38.67
C GLN A 538 -0.07 32.71 39.65
N ASP A 539 -0.42 32.84 40.94
CA ASP A 539 0.54 33.17 41.98
C ASP A 539 1.60 32.07 42.14
N LYS A 540 2.85 32.41 41.82
CA LYS A 540 3.99 31.50 41.96
C LYS A 540 4.16 31.09 43.42
N THR A 541 4.15 29.79 43.67
CA THR A 541 4.38 29.23 45.01
C THR A 541 5.76 28.58 45.13
N THR A 542 6.21 28.40 46.38
CA THR A 542 7.44 27.66 46.67
C THR A 542 7.16 26.16 46.53
N GLN A 543 8.00 25.47 45.75
CA GLN A 543 7.82 24.04 45.50
C GLN A 543 8.32 23.22 46.70
N ARG A 544 7.50 22.28 47.19
CA ARG A 544 7.80 21.35 48.29
C ARG A 544 8.62 20.17 47.77
N SER A 545 9.80 20.49 47.26
CA SER A 545 10.81 19.54 46.81
C SER A 545 12.10 19.77 47.60
N GLU A 546 13.00 18.78 47.63
CA GLU A 546 14.32 18.89 48.28
C GLU A 546 15.12 20.08 47.73
N MET A 547 14.94 20.41 46.45
CA MET A 547 15.53 21.55 45.76
C MET A 547 14.45 22.33 45.00
N GLN A 548 14.60 23.66 44.94
CA GLN A 548 13.76 24.49 44.09
C GLN A 548 14.04 24.21 42.60
N PRO A 549 13.06 24.41 41.69
CA PRO A 549 13.20 24.05 40.28
C PRO A 549 14.46 24.62 39.61
N ASP A 550 14.78 25.88 39.83
CA ASP A 550 15.96 26.55 39.25
C ASP A 550 17.27 25.93 39.76
N GLN A 551 17.33 25.60 41.05
CA GLN A 551 18.49 24.95 41.67
C GLN A 551 18.64 23.52 41.17
N TYR A 552 17.52 22.81 41.00
CA TYR A 552 17.49 21.45 40.50
C TYR A 552 18.00 21.35 39.06
N THR A 553 17.52 22.20 38.15
CA THR A 553 18.00 22.19 36.76
C THR A 553 19.43 22.69 36.64
N MET A 554 19.83 23.68 37.44
CA MET A 554 21.22 24.13 37.52
C MET A 554 22.16 23.02 37.99
N GLY A 555 21.76 22.21 38.98
CA GLY A 555 22.52 21.04 39.44
C GLY A 555 22.70 19.96 38.37
N LEU A 556 21.88 19.96 37.32
CA LEU A 556 21.98 19.08 36.16
C LEU A 556 22.69 19.75 34.97
N ASN A 557 23.19 20.98 35.17
CA ASN A 557 23.74 21.86 34.14
C ASN A 557 22.79 22.08 32.95
N MET A 558 21.49 22.17 33.25
CA MET A 558 20.43 22.48 32.30
C MET A 558 19.96 23.93 32.47
N ASN A 559 19.25 24.44 31.45
CA ASN A 559 18.66 25.78 31.54
C ASN A 559 17.60 25.85 32.65
N ALA A 560 17.38 27.06 33.19
CA ALA A 560 16.31 27.30 34.13
C ALA A 560 14.93 26.94 33.50
N PRO A 561 13.94 26.51 34.30
CA PRO A 561 12.60 26.22 33.81
C PRO A 561 11.98 27.41 33.07
N LEU A 562 11.36 27.14 31.93
CA LEU A 562 10.62 28.14 31.16
C LEU A 562 9.26 28.37 31.81
N HIS A 563 8.98 29.62 32.18
CA HIS A 563 7.69 30.03 32.75
C HIS A 563 6.73 30.41 31.64
N VAL A 564 5.62 29.70 31.54
CA VAL A 564 4.61 29.92 30.50
C VAL A 564 3.20 29.81 31.03
N SER A 565 2.26 30.46 30.34
CA SER A 565 0.85 30.16 30.47
C SER A 565 0.23 30.01 29.09
N VAL A 566 -0.71 29.08 28.98
CA VAL A 566 -1.51 28.86 27.77
C VAL A 566 -2.45 30.03 27.49
N THR A 567 -2.69 30.91 28.47
CA THR A 567 -3.47 32.14 28.31
C THR A 567 -2.66 33.30 27.72
N TRP A 568 -1.33 33.15 27.62
CA TRP A 568 -0.45 34.18 27.08
C TRP A 568 -0.27 34.04 25.57
N HIS A 569 -0.15 35.18 24.88
CA HIS A 569 0.08 35.22 23.44
C HIS A 569 1.47 34.68 23.05
N SER A 570 2.42 34.66 23.99
CA SER A 570 3.78 34.15 23.81
C SER A 570 3.91 32.63 23.92
N ILE A 571 2.82 31.88 24.15
CA ILE A 571 2.89 30.41 24.27
C ILE A 571 3.52 29.74 23.04
N SER A 572 3.40 30.36 21.86
CA SER A 572 4.02 29.89 20.62
C SER A 572 5.55 29.80 20.72
N GLU A 573 6.19 30.67 21.49
CA GLU A 573 7.64 30.68 21.71
C GLU A 573 8.13 29.39 22.41
N LEU A 574 7.29 28.79 23.26
CA LEU A 574 7.59 27.50 23.88
C LEU A 574 7.68 26.40 22.80
N PHE A 575 6.72 26.33 21.88
CA PHE A 575 6.73 25.30 20.84
C PHE A 575 7.92 25.46 19.89
N VAL A 576 8.31 26.70 19.57
CA VAL A 576 9.55 27.00 18.86
C VAL A 576 10.76 26.49 19.65
N THR A 577 10.83 26.78 20.95
CA THR A 577 11.92 26.33 21.82
C THR A 577 12.02 24.81 21.90
N LEU A 578 10.88 24.11 22.01
CA LEU A 578 10.83 22.65 21.98
C LEU A 578 11.34 22.09 20.65
N ALA A 579 10.89 22.66 19.53
CA ALA A 579 11.32 22.23 18.21
C ALA A 579 12.82 22.52 17.95
N GLU A 580 13.34 23.64 18.43
CA GLU A 580 14.77 23.97 18.37
C GLU A 580 15.60 23.03 19.23
N ALA A 581 15.15 22.70 20.44
CA ALA A 581 15.84 21.74 21.31
C ALA A 581 15.86 20.33 20.73
N ALA A 582 14.77 19.88 20.10
CA ALA A 582 14.70 18.58 19.44
C ALA A 582 15.61 18.51 18.20
N THR A 583 15.72 19.61 17.44
CA THR A 583 16.58 19.67 16.24
C THR A 583 18.05 20.00 16.56
N ASN A 584 18.33 20.60 17.72
CA ASN A 584 19.67 20.83 18.24
C ASN A 584 19.80 20.32 19.70
N PRO A 585 19.90 18.99 19.88
CA PRO A 585 19.86 18.38 21.20
C PRO A 585 20.95 18.85 22.17
N LEU A 586 22.10 19.36 21.69
CA LEU A 586 23.18 19.90 22.54
C LEU A 586 22.70 20.96 23.53
N LEU A 587 21.64 21.70 23.17
CA LEU A 587 21.09 22.76 24.00
C LEU A 587 20.26 22.23 25.17
N ALA A 588 19.81 20.98 25.12
CA ALA A 588 18.83 20.39 26.04
C ALA A 588 19.29 19.11 26.75
N PHE A 589 20.55 18.68 26.57
CA PHE A 589 21.13 17.61 27.37
C PHE A 589 21.62 18.11 28.74
N PRO A 590 21.51 17.28 29.80
CA PRO A 590 22.25 17.50 31.03
C PRO A 590 23.76 17.53 30.71
N LYS A 591 24.44 18.66 30.97
CA LYS A 591 25.88 18.75 30.68
C LYS A 591 26.65 18.05 31.80
N SER A 592 27.25 16.89 31.53
CA SER A 592 28.19 16.30 32.49
C SER A 592 29.47 17.14 32.55
N GLU A 593 30.14 17.19 33.70
CA GLU A 593 31.54 17.66 33.78
C GLU A 593 32.39 16.92 32.74
N GLU A 594 33.38 17.62 32.19
CA GLU A 594 34.24 17.14 31.10
C GLU A 594 34.89 15.78 31.45
N GLU A 595 34.54 14.72 30.74
CA GLU A 595 35.45 13.59 30.62
C GLU A 595 36.68 14.05 29.84
N ALA A 596 37.87 13.68 30.33
CA ALA A 596 39.15 14.05 29.74
C ALA A 596 39.14 13.84 28.22
N PRO A 597 39.73 14.76 27.43
CA PRO A 597 39.68 14.68 25.97
C PRO A 597 40.14 13.31 25.49
N ASP A 598 39.38 12.70 24.57
CA ASP A 598 39.72 11.42 23.96
C ASP A 598 41.05 11.57 23.18
N ARG A 599 42.15 11.20 23.85
CA ARG A 599 43.51 11.27 23.33
C ARG A 599 43.86 10.06 22.45
N THR A 600 42.91 9.15 22.18
CA THR A 600 43.16 7.95 21.36
C THR A 600 43.72 8.30 19.99
N GLY A 601 43.21 9.36 19.35
CA GLY A 601 43.76 9.87 18.08
C GLY A 601 45.19 10.38 18.20
N VAL A 602 45.56 11.01 19.33
CA VAL A 602 46.91 11.48 19.62
C VAL A 602 47.85 10.30 19.87
N TYR A 603 47.40 9.27 20.59
CA TYR A 603 48.19 8.05 20.83
C TYR A 603 48.42 7.25 19.54
N ILE A 604 47.41 7.15 18.66
CA ILE A 604 47.56 6.52 17.34
C ILE A 604 48.52 7.32 16.47
N ALA A 605 48.41 8.66 16.44
CA ALA A 605 49.31 9.51 15.68
C ALA A 605 50.75 9.41 16.20
N LEU A 606 50.96 9.48 17.52
CA LEU A 606 52.28 9.30 18.13
C LEU A 606 52.87 7.91 17.85
N GLY A 607 52.04 6.85 17.94
CA GLY A 607 52.45 5.49 17.60
C GLY A 607 52.85 5.33 16.13
N ALA A 608 52.07 5.89 15.20
CA ALA A 608 52.39 5.88 13.77
C ALA A 608 53.68 6.66 13.47
N THR A 609 53.87 7.81 14.12
CA THR A 609 55.07 8.64 13.94
C THR A 609 56.31 7.94 14.49
N ALA A 610 56.21 7.28 15.65
CA ALA A 610 57.29 6.48 16.22
C ALA A 610 57.67 5.28 15.34
N CYS A 611 56.68 4.56 14.79
CA CYS A 611 56.92 3.47 13.84
C CYS A 611 57.59 3.96 12.56
N ALA A 612 57.16 5.10 12.01
CA ALA A 612 57.76 5.69 10.81
C ALA A 612 59.21 6.14 11.08
N ALA A 613 59.49 6.75 12.24
CA ALA A 613 60.84 7.15 12.62
C ALA A 613 61.77 5.94 12.83
N LEU A 614 61.27 4.87 13.46
CA LEU A 614 62.02 3.61 13.60
C LEU A 614 62.31 2.96 12.24
N ALA A 615 61.32 2.93 11.34
CA ALA A 615 61.51 2.42 9.99
C ALA A 615 62.56 3.24 9.21
N ALA A 616 62.48 4.57 9.27
CA ALA A 616 63.46 5.46 8.65
C ALA A 616 64.87 5.27 9.24
N ALA A 617 65.00 5.12 10.56
CA ALA A 617 66.27 4.84 11.22
C ALA A 617 66.85 3.47 10.83
N MET A 618 66.02 2.43 10.70
CA MET A 618 66.45 1.12 10.22
C MET A 618 66.90 1.15 8.75
N ILE A 619 66.20 1.91 7.90
CA ILE A 619 66.58 2.11 6.50
C ILE A 619 67.91 2.85 6.42
N TYR A 620 68.07 3.95 7.17
CA TYR A 620 69.32 4.70 7.23
C TYR A 620 70.49 3.82 7.69
N LYS A 621 70.30 3.04 8.76
CA LYS A 621 71.32 2.11 9.28
C LYS A 621 71.68 1.01 8.27
N ARG A 622 70.71 0.53 7.48
CA ARG A 622 70.98 -0.43 6.39
C ARG A 622 71.78 0.20 5.25
N VAL A 623 71.50 1.45 4.90
CA VAL A 623 72.21 2.18 3.84
C VAL A 623 73.65 2.49 4.27
N THR A 624 73.88 2.92 5.51
CA THR A 624 75.22 3.22 6.02
C THR A 624 76.10 1.99 6.22
N ASN A 625 75.50 0.82 6.52
CA ASN A 625 76.24 -0.43 6.67
C ASN A 625 76.50 -1.15 5.33
N ALA A 626 75.88 -0.69 4.23
CA ALA A 626 76.10 -1.21 2.88
C ALA A 626 77.04 -0.32 2.04
N SER A 627 77.66 0.68 2.68
CA SER A 627 78.65 1.61 2.09
C SER A 627 80.08 1.15 2.33
#